data_AF-A0A8B2I3D7-F1
#
_entry.id   AF-A0A8B2I3D7-F1
#
_cell.length_a   1.000
_cell.length_b   1.000
_cell.length_c   1.000
_cell.angle_alpha   90.00
_cell.angle_beta   90.00
_cell.angle_gamma   90.00
#
_symmetry.space_group_name_H-M   'P 1'
#
loop_
_entity.id
_entity.type
_entity.pdbx_description
1 polymer ?
#
loop_
_entity_poly.entity_id
_entity_poly.type
_entity_poly.pdbx_seq_one_letter_code
_entity_poly.pdbx_strand_id
1 'polypeptide(L)'
;MAFFILFSVGLGVDAFATTYEIKIPSGASDPNAPYFWSEKTTGVTTGEITIHPGDSVTWENADTAFHTITSVTREGEPNDLFDSGFFTAGEFYTKQFPELGDFYYFCSLHPWMNGVVHVVKDPGSVKSIKGVASGFSQTGVGFEVKYILDSTLQQTVDVEPDERTLTFLITGETQNEQITLILPTELIENPNTVWIDGMQTDFDTEVTKTGTKLIIPIEPGAKEIKIMGSHVIPEFGILTMIILGIGVLSAVMVSRSKFPRF
;
A
#
# COMPACT_ATOMS: atom_id res chain seq x y z
N MET A 1 12.30 -45.90 -25.80
CA MET A 1 11.62 -45.02 -24.84
C MET A 1 12.56 -43.86 -24.55
N ALA A 2 12.46 -42.78 -25.33
CA ALA A 2 13.36 -41.63 -25.24
C ALA A 2 12.69 -40.59 -24.33
N PHE A 3 13.34 -40.28 -23.21
CA PHE A 3 12.90 -39.24 -22.27
C PHE A 3 13.27 -37.87 -22.87
N PHE A 4 12.26 -37.10 -23.27
CA PHE A 4 12.42 -35.67 -23.57
C PHE A 4 12.42 -34.93 -22.23
N ILE A 5 13.58 -34.39 -21.84
CA ILE A 5 13.67 -33.41 -20.75
C ILE A 5 13.27 -32.07 -21.37
N LEU A 6 12.06 -31.59 -21.07
CA LEU A 6 11.66 -30.22 -21.34
C LEU A 6 12.48 -29.31 -20.40
N PHE A 7 13.45 -28.59 -20.94
CA PHE A 7 13.99 -27.41 -20.29
C PHE A 7 12.96 -26.29 -20.43
N SER A 8 12.18 -26.03 -19.38
CA SER A 8 11.43 -24.79 -19.25
C SER A 8 12.44 -23.67 -18.99
N VAL A 9 12.82 -22.95 -20.05
CA VAL A 9 13.52 -21.66 -19.90
C VAL A 9 12.52 -20.70 -19.28
N GLY A 10 12.65 -20.46 -17.97
CA GLY A 10 11.96 -19.36 -17.33
C GLY A 10 12.44 -18.08 -17.98
N LEU A 11 11.54 -17.37 -18.65
CA LEU A 11 11.77 -15.98 -19.06
C LEU A 11 11.76 -15.15 -17.78
N GLY A 12 12.92 -15.08 -17.11
CA GLY A 12 13.20 -14.00 -16.18
C GLY A 12 13.23 -12.73 -17.00
N VAL A 13 12.27 -11.83 -16.76
CA VAL A 13 12.43 -10.43 -17.14
C VAL A 13 13.54 -9.89 -16.24
N ASP A 14 14.76 -9.80 -16.78
CA ASP A 14 15.80 -9.00 -16.15
C ASP A 14 15.26 -7.56 -16.09
N ALA A 15 14.86 -7.13 -14.90
CA ALA A 15 14.48 -5.75 -14.66
C ALA A 15 15.73 -4.90 -14.83
N PHE A 16 15.85 -4.21 -15.96
CA PHE A 16 16.89 -3.21 -16.14
C PHE A 16 16.70 -2.10 -15.10
N ALA A 17 17.78 -1.74 -14.40
CA ALA A 17 17.79 -0.59 -13.50
C ALA A 17 17.27 0.65 -14.23
N THR A 18 16.18 1.22 -13.73
CA THR A 18 15.55 2.43 -14.28
C THR A 18 16.24 3.65 -13.70
N THR A 19 16.31 4.74 -14.46
CA THR A 19 16.80 6.03 -13.98
C THR A 19 15.66 7.03 -13.98
N TYR A 20 15.44 7.67 -12.84
CA TYR A 20 14.46 8.72 -12.64
C TYR A 20 15.18 10.09 -12.63
N GLU A 21 14.49 11.15 -13.05
CA GLU A 21 15.08 12.48 -13.14
C GLU A 21 14.30 13.49 -12.30
N ILE A 22 14.99 14.17 -11.38
CA ILE A 22 14.46 15.28 -10.59
C ILE A 22 15.18 16.55 -11.00
N LYS A 23 14.44 17.59 -11.37
CA LYS A 23 15.00 18.90 -11.69
C LYS A 23 14.98 19.80 -10.48
N ILE A 24 16.05 20.56 -10.30
CA ILE A 24 16.08 21.77 -9.49
C ILE A 24 15.68 22.92 -10.41
N PRO A 25 14.45 23.45 -10.33
CA PRO A 25 13.96 24.46 -11.25
C PRO A 25 14.60 25.83 -11.01
N SER A 26 14.54 26.69 -12.02
CA SER A 26 14.96 28.09 -11.90
C SER A 26 14.28 28.77 -10.71
N GLY A 27 15.08 29.38 -9.84
CA GLY A 27 14.62 30.10 -8.65
C GLY A 27 14.47 29.24 -7.40
N ALA A 28 14.82 27.94 -7.43
CA ALA A 28 14.74 27.06 -6.27
C ALA A 28 15.60 27.52 -5.08
N SER A 29 16.64 28.33 -5.34
CA SER A 29 17.43 29.00 -4.31
C SER A 29 16.70 30.14 -3.56
N ASP A 30 15.49 30.54 -3.98
CA ASP A 30 14.67 31.49 -3.23
C ASP A 30 13.78 30.71 -2.24
N PRO A 31 13.84 30.97 -0.92
CA PRO A 31 12.96 30.30 0.05
C PRO A 31 11.47 30.54 -0.19
N ASN A 32 11.09 31.55 -0.98
CA ASN A 32 9.69 31.84 -1.35
C ASN A 32 9.28 31.22 -2.69
N ALA A 33 10.15 30.42 -3.33
CA ALA A 33 9.78 29.71 -4.54
C ALA A 33 8.57 28.79 -4.31
N PRO A 34 7.68 28.64 -5.29
CA PRO A 34 6.49 27.80 -5.13
C PRO A 34 6.82 26.31 -4.97
N TYR A 35 8.00 25.89 -5.44
CA TYR A 35 8.54 24.54 -5.31
C TYR A 35 10.04 24.55 -5.59
N PHE A 36 10.73 23.51 -5.10
CA PHE A 36 12.20 23.38 -5.18
C PHE A 36 12.66 22.18 -6.02
N TRP A 37 11.74 21.28 -6.34
CA TRP A 37 11.99 20.05 -7.08
C TRP A 37 10.92 19.88 -8.15
N SER A 38 11.24 19.14 -9.21
CA SER A 38 10.24 18.71 -10.20
C SER A 38 10.67 17.39 -10.81
N GLU A 39 9.94 16.31 -10.50
CA GLU A 39 10.17 15.02 -11.14
C GLU A 39 9.73 15.10 -12.61
N LYS A 40 10.60 14.68 -13.52
CA LYS A 40 10.48 14.94 -14.96
C LYS A 40 9.28 14.23 -15.61
N THR A 41 8.92 13.05 -15.13
CA THR A 41 7.89 12.20 -15.77
C THR A 41 6.48 12.57 -15.32
N THR A 42 6.31 12.83 -14.03
CA THR A 42 5.03 13.05 -13.35
C THR A 42 4.74 14.53 -13.11
N GLY A 43 5.78 15.37 -13.06
CA GLY A 43 5.67 16.79 -12.69
C GLY A 43 5.45 17.03 -11.21
N VAL A 44 5.51 15.99 -10.35
CA VAL A 44 5.40 16.13 -8.89
C VAL A 44 6.55 16.98 -8.37
N THR A 45 6.25 17.91 -7.45
CA THR A 45 7.20 18.95 -7.02
C THR A 45 7.63 18.86 -5.55
N THR A 46 7.33 17.74 -4.88
CA THR A 46 7.61 17.55 -3.45
C THR A 46 9.07 17.24 -3.16
N GLY A 47 9.82 16.72 -4.14
CA GLY A 47 11.14 16.13 -3.91
C GLY A 47 11.07 14.71 -3.35
N GLU A 48 9.88 14.13 -3.28
CA GLU A 48 9.66 12.73 -2.91
C GLU A 48 9.58 11.89 -4.17
N ILE A 49 10.27 10.75 -4.16
CA ILE A 49 10.20 9.77 -5.25
C ILE A 49 10.27 8.36 -4.70
N THR A 50 9.57 7.44 -5.35
CA THR A 50 9.55 6.02 -4.98
C THR A 50 10.07 5.18 -6.14
N ILE A 51 11.10 4.37 -5.88
CA ILE A 51 11.84 3.61 -6.89
C ILE A 51 12.08 2.17 -6.41
N HIS A 52 12.54 1.29 -7.31
CA HIS A 52 12.93 -0.08 -6.95
C HIS A 52 14.41 -0.16 -6.53
N PRO A 53 14.79 -1.18 -5.74
CA PRO A 53 16.20 -1.49 -5.49
C PRO A 53 16.98 -1.66 -6.79
N GLY A 54 18.10 -0.96 -6.89
CA GLY A 54 18.97 -0.95 -8.06
C GLY A 54 18.67 0.17 -9.05
N ASP A 55 17.55 0.87 -8.91
CA ASP A 55 17.25 2.07 -9.70
C ASP A 55 18.19 3.23 -9.31
N SER A 56 18.24 4.24 -10.19
CA SER A 56 19.02 5.46 -9.97
C SER A 56 18.12 6.69 -10.01
N VAL A 57 18.51 7.72 -9.26
CA VAL A 57 17.93 9.07 -9.37
C VAL A 57 19.02 10.01 -9.85
N THR A 58 18.69 10.80 -10.87
CA THR A 58 19.52 11.87 -11.42
C THR A 58 18.89 13.21 -11.07
N TRP A 59 19.64 14.05 -10.35
CA TRP A 59 19.26 15.43 -10.11
C TRP A 59 19.92 16.33 -11.14
N GLU A 60 19.12 17.12 -11.85
CA GLU A 60 19.58 18.15 -12.80
C GLU A 60 19.47 19.53 -12.17
N ASN A 61 20.56 20.31 -12.18
CA ASN A 61 20.48 21.70 -11.80
C ASN A 61 20.00 22.55 -12.98
N ALA A 62 18.70 22.79 -13.09
CA ALA A 62 18.13 23.73 -14.05
C ALA A 62 17.99 25.16 -13.47
N ASP A 63 18.50 25.38 -12.26
CA ASP A 63 18.61 26.68 -11.64
C ASP A 63 19.92 27.38 -12.07
N THR A 64 20.02 28.67 -11.77
CA THR A 64 21.23 29.47 -12.00
C THR A 64 22.15 29.49 -10.78
N ALA A 65 21.66 29.08 -9.61
CA ALA A 65 22.41 28.98 -8.37
C ALA A 65 23.19 27.65 -8.27
N PHE A 66 24.20 27.62 -7.39
CA PHE A 66 24.87 26.38 -7.00
C PHE A 66 23.95 25.56 -6.09
N HIS A 67 23.96 24.24 -6.25
CA HIS A 67 23.19 23.34 -5.39
C HIS A 67 24.02 22.11 -4.97
N THR A 68 23.52 21.40 -3.97
CA THR A 68 24.02 20.09 -3.54
C THR A 68 22.85 19.13 -3.37
N ILE A 69 23.14 17.82 -3.46
CA ILE A 69 22.28 16.74 -3.02
C ILE A 69 23.05 16.02 -1.92
N THR A 70 22.70 16.30 -0.68
CA THR A 70 23.43 15.83 0.50
C THR A 70 22.48 15.01 1.37
N SER A 71 22.90 13.82 1.79
CA SER A 71 22.06 12.92 2.58
C SER A 71 22.02 13.31 4.06
N VAL A 72 20.85 13.11 4.68
CA VAL A 72 20.58 13.38 6.11
C VAL A 72 19.74 12.26 6.72
N THR A 73 19.68 12.18 8.04
CA THR A 73 18.67 11.38 8.75
C THR A 73 17.30 12.02 8.58
N ARG A 74 16.25 11.30 8.98
CA ARG A 74 14.87 11.81 9.00
C ARG A 74 14.74 13.11 9.81
N GLU A 75 15.55 13.27 10.84
CA GLU A 75 15.60 14.44 11.72
C GLU A 75 16.43 15.60 11.14
N GLY A 76 17.09 15.40 9.99
CA GLY A 76 17.89 16.42 9.31
C GLY A 76 19.38 16.44 9.70
N GLU A 77 19.86 15.44 10.45
CA GLU A 77 21.28 15.36 10.82
C GLU A 77 22.11 14.74 9.68
N PRO A 78 23.31 15.25 9.35
CA PRO A 78 24.18 14.64 8.35
C PRO A 78 24.47 13.16 8.65
N ASN A 79 24.39 12.30 7.64
CA ASN A 79 24.61 10.85 7.79
C ASN A 79 25.60 10.25 6.78
N ASP A 80 26.23 11.07 5.93
CA ASP A 80 27.31 10.70 5.01
C ASP A 80 27.01 9.54 4.02
N LEU A 81 25.73 9.23 3.75
CA LEU A 81 25.33 8.19 2.78
C LEU A 81 25.60 8.60 1.32
N PHE A 82 25.45 9.89 1.00
CA PHE A 82 25.84 10.48 -0.27
C PHE A 82 25.93 12.01 -0.20
N ASP A 83 26.85 12.57 -0.98
CA ASP A 83 26.98 14.01 -1.20
C ASP A 83 27.46 14.24 -2.64
N SER A 84 26.72 15.03 -3.40
CA SER A 84 27.12 15.43 -4.75
C SER A 84 28.31 16.39 -4.77
N GLY A 85 28.60 17.05 -3.65
CA GLY A 85 29.33 18.32 -3.66
C GLY A 85 28.54 19.40 -4.39
N PHE A 86 29.17 20.56 -4.62
CA PHE A 86 28.55 21.63 -5.39
C PHE A 86 28.49 21.27 -6.87
N PHE A 87 27.32 21.45 -7.47
CA PHE A 87 27.16 21.38 -8.92
C PHE A 87 26.41 22.62 -9.44
N THR A 88 26.82 23.04 -10.63
CA THR A 88 26.44 24.31 -11.28
C THR A 88 25.29 24.12 -12.25
N ALA A 89 24.77 25.23 -12.79
CA ALA A 89 23.70 25.21 -13.77
C ALA A 89 24.02 24.30 -14.97
N GLY A 90 23.10 23.40 -15.29
CA GLY A 90 23.21 22.40 -16.35
C GLY A 90 24.03 21.16 -15.98
N GLU A 91 24.59 21.08 -14.77
CA GLU A 91 25.24 19.86 -14.28
C GLU A 91 24.24 18.90 -13.61
N PHE A 92 24.67 17.65 -13.52
CA PHE A 92 23.85 16.56 -13.02
C PHE A 92 24.61 15.75 -11.97
N TYR A 93 23.87 15.25 -10.99
CA TYR A 93 24.36 14.24 -10.04
C TYR A 93 23.48 13.01 -10.11
N THR A 94 24.08 11.81 -10.16
CA THR A 94 23.34 10.54 -10.22
C THR A 94 23.76 9.64 -9.07
N LYS A 95 22.78 9.08 -8.35
CA LYS A 95 22.97 8.09 -7.29
C LYS A 95 22.13 6.84 -7.59
N GLN A 96 22.78 5.68 -7.56
CA GLN A 96 22.09 4.39 -7.55
C GLN A 96 21.74 3.99 -6.11
N PHE A 97 20.57 3.39 -5.95
CA PHE A 97 20.03 2.96 -4.66
C PHE A 97 19.79 1.44 -4.66
N PRO A 98 20.82 0.63 -4.36
CA PRO A 98 20.69 -0.84 -4.36
C PRO A 98 19.96 -1.39 -3.12
N GLU A 99 19.90 -0.61 -2.04
CA GLU A 99 19.37 -1.03 -0.74
C GLU A 99 18.00 -0.41 -0.50
N LEU A 100 17.10 -1.19 0.12
CA LEU A 100 15.78 -0.74 0.53
C LEU A 100 15.89 0.30 1.65
N GLY A 101 14.91 1.20 1.72
CA GLY A 101 14.78 2.17 2.79
C GLY A 101 14.51 3.60 2.30
N ASP A 102 14.44 4.51 3.26
CA ASP A 102 14.21 5.93 3.02
C ASP A 102 15.52 6.71 3.10
N PHE A 103 15.83 7.40 2.01
CA PHE A 103 17.04 8.19 1.86
C PHE A 103 16.69 9.67 1.77
N TYR A 104 16.66 10.33 2.94
CA TYR A 104 16.42 11.76 3.04
C TYR A 104 17.61 12.55 2.52
N TYR A 105 17.32 13.65 1.83
CA TYR A 105 18.34 14.54 1.28
C TYR A 105 17.90 15.99 1.32
N PHE A 106 18.88 16.88 1.29
CA PHE A 106 18.66 18.32 1.26
C PHE A 106 19.75 19.04 0.46
N CYS A 107 19.53 20.33 0.19
CA CYS A 107 20.56 21.23 -0.31
C CYS A 107 21.27 21.94 0.85
N SER A 108 22.58 21.74 0.99
CA SER A 108 23.37 22.32 2.08
C SER A 108 23.49 23.84 2.02
N LEU A 109 23.38 24.42 0.82
CA LEU A 109 23.35 25.87 0.60
C LEU A 109 21.96 26.47 0.85
N HIS A 110 20.91 25.67 0.70
CA HIS A 110 19.52 26.09 0.70
C HIS A 110 18.68 25.10 1.53
N PRO A 111 18.79 25.12 2.88
CA PRO A 111 18.29 24.03 3.73
C PRO A 111 16.77 23.82 3.74
N TRP A 112 15.99 24.73 3.16
CA TRP A 112 14.55 24.56 2.95
C TRP A 112 14.23 23.55 1.83
N MET A 113 15.19 23.25 0.96
CA MET A 113 15.04 22.27 -0.12
C MET A 113 15.27 20.86 0.43
N ASN A 114 14.19 20.16 0.78
CA ASN A 114 14.22 18.82 1.35
C ASN A 114 13.52 17.83 0.43
N GLY A 115 13.99 16.58 0.38
CA GLY A 115 13.37 15.51 -0.39
C GLY A 115 13.69 14.14 0.21
N VAL A 116 13.08 13.10 -0.35
CA VAL A 116 13.31 11.71 0.07
C VAL A 116 13.19 10.77 -1.12
N VAL A 117 14.13 9.82 -1.20
CA VAL A 117 14.05 8.68 -2.11
C VAL A 117 13.59 7.47 -1.30
N HIS A 118 12.40 6.97 -1.60
CA HIS A 118 11.85 5.74 -1.05
C HIS A 118 12.25 4.57 -1.94
N VAL A 119 13.08 3.67 -1.45
CA VAL A 119 13.52 2.48 -2.19
C VAL A 119 12.75 1.30 -1.64
N VAL A 120 11.79 0.82 -2.42
CA VAL A 120 10.88 -0.24 -2.01
C VAL A 120 10.75 -1.28 -3.11
N LYS A 121 10.52 -2.54 -2.74
CA LYS A 121 10.37 -3.63 -3.73
C LYS A 121 9.17 -3.44 -4.65
N ASP A 122 8.16 -2.70 -4.18
CA ASP A 122 6.92 -2.49 -4.91
C ASP A 122 6.33 -1.09 -4.64
N PRO A 123 6.79 -0.06 -5.37
CA PRO A 123 6.53 1.36 -5.10
C PRO A 123 5.10 1.82 -5.41
N GLY A 124 4.18 0.90 -5.70
CA GLY A 124 2.82 1.27 -6.04
C GLY A 124 2.06 0.27 -6.90
N SER A 125 2.49 -0.99 -7.04
CA SER A 125 1.62 -1.97 -7.66
C SER A 125 0.44 -2.21 -6.72
N VAL A 126 -0.73 -1.78 -7.18
CA VAL A 126 -1.99 -2.15 -6.55
C VAL A 126 -2.13 -3.65 -6.69
N LYS A 127 -1.94 -4.37 -5.59
CA LYS A 127 -2.20 -5.80 -5.47
C LYS A 127 -3.65 -6.01 -5.09
N SER A 128 -4.18 -7.22 -5.33
CA SER A 128 -5.52 -7.56 -4.86
C SER A 128 -5.62 -8.98 -4.30
N ILE A 129 -6.47 -9.11 -3.29
CA ILE A 129 -6.99 -10.38 -2.79
C ILE A 129 -8.41 -10.50 -3.32
N LYS A 130 -8.69 -11.58 -4.05
CA LYS A 130 -10.01 -11.85 -4.63
C LYS A 130 -10.73 -12.91 -3.82
N GLY A 131 -12.06 -12.82 -3.78
CA GLY A 131 -12.89 -13.82 -3.13
C GLY A 131 -12.96 -13.70 -1.61
N VAL A 132 -12.60 -12.54 -1.07
CA VAL A 132 -12.76 -12.26 0.37
C VAL A 132 -14.23 -12.38 0.73
N ALA A 133 -14.53 -13.10 1.82
CA ALA A 133 -15.90 -13.42 2.23
C ALA A 133 -16.79 -14.07 1.14
N SER A 134 -16.19 -14.81 0.19
CA SER A 134 -16.94 -15.52 -0.87
C SER A 134 -18.02 -16.46 -0.32
N GLY A 135 -17.77 -17.12 0.82
CA GLY A 135 -18.75 -17.97 1.52
C GLY A 135 -19.97 -17.22 2.06
N PHE A 136 -19.90 -15.89 2.16
CA PHE A 136 -21.00 -15.03 2.62
C PHE A 136 -21.61 -14.16 1.50
N SER A 137 -21.03 -14.19 0.30
CA SER A 137 -21.51 -13.41 -0.85
C SER A 137 -22.68 -14.10 -1.56
N GLN A 138 -23.71 -13.34 -1.93
CA GLN A 138 -24.90 -13.87 -2.65
C GLN A 138 -24.55 -14.51 -4.00
N THR A 139 -23.45 -14.08 -4.64
CA THR A 139 -22.99 -14.63 -5.92
C THR A 139 -21.98 -15.77 -5.76
N GLY A 140 -21.48 -16.00 -4.53
CA GLY A 140 -20.36 -16.90 -4.24
C GLY A 140 -19.00 -16.43 -4.73
N VAL A 141 -18.90 -15.24 -5.36
CA VAL A 141 -17.66 -14.71 -5.93
C VAL A 141 -16.82 -13.97 -4.88
N GLY A 142 -17.45 -13.44 -3.83
CA GLY A 142 -16.77 -12.65 -2.78
C GLY A 142 -16.35 -11.24 -3.26
N PHE A 143 -15.55 -10.59 -2.44
CA PHE A 143 -15.09 -9.22 -2.65
C PHE A 143 -13.63 -9.17 -3.07
N GLU A 144 -13.28 -8.15 -3.87
CA GLU A 144 -11.88 -7.81 -4.16
C GLU A 144 -11.41 -6.74 -3.18
N VAL A 145 -10.40 -7.07 -2.38
CA VAL A 145 -9.69 -6.10 -1.54
C VAL A 145 -8.41 -5.71 -2.27
N LYS A 146 -8.19 -4.42 -2.45
CA LYS A 146 -6.96 -3.89 -3.06
C LYS A 146 -6.03 -3.40 -1.97
N TYR A 147 -4.72 -3.57 -2.17
CA TYR A 147 -3.73 -3.11 -1.21
C TYR A 147 -2.44 -2.67 -1.89
N ILE A 148 -1.67 -1.85 -1.17
CA ILE A 148 -0.32 -1.44 -1.55
C ILE A 148 0.59 -1.76 -0.38
N LEU A 149 1.55 -2.66 -0.62
CA LEU A 149 2.57 -3.12 0.31
C LEU A 149 3.75 -3.68 -0.50
N ASP A 150 4.96 -3.55 0.01
CA ASP A 150 6.19 -4.13 -0.57
C ASP A 150 6.24 -5.67 -0.49
N SER A 151 5.46 -6.27 0.40
CA SER A 151 5.28 -7.71 0.56
C SER A 151 3.90 -8.17 0.04
N THR A 152 3.49 -9.38 0.37
CA THR A 152 2.23 -9.97 -0.10
C THR A 152 1.34 -10.29 1.09
N LEU A 153 0.03 -10.08 0.98
CA LEU A 153 -0.93 -10.60 1.96
C LEU A 153 -1.33 -12.03 1.58
N GLN A 154 -1.58 -12.88 2.58
CA GLN A 154 -2.18 -14.19 2.34
C GLN A 154 -3.49 -14.03 1.57
N GLN A 155 -3.74 -14.93 0.63
CA GLN A 155 -4.98 -14.90 -0.16
C GLN A 155 -6.21 -15.24 0.69
N THR A 156 -6.01 -15.98 1.78
CA THR A 156 -7.05 -16.24 2.76
C THR A 156 -7.07 -15.08 3.75
N VAL A 157 -8.20 -14.39 3.81
CA VAL A 157 -8.53 -13.39 4.83
C VAL A 157 -9.43 -14.07 5.84
N ASP A 158 -9.11 -13.95 7.11
CA ASP A 158 -9.99 -14.40 8.18
C ASP A 158 -11.12 -13.39 8.34
N VAL A 159 -12.36 -13.85 8.25
CA VAL A 159 -13.56 -13.02 8.26
C VAL A 159 -14.42 -13.52 9.39
N GLU A 160 -14.57 -12.69 10.42
CA GLU A 160 -15.34 -13.02 11.62
C GLU A 160 -16.50 -12.03 11.77
N PRO A 161 -17.67 -12.32 11.19
CA PRO A 161 -18.78 -11.38 11.16
C PRO A 161 -19.38 -11.06 12.53
N ASP A 162 -19.40 -12.05 13.43
CA ASP A 162 -19.92 -11.89 14.79
C ASP A 162 -19.04 -10.92 15.60
N GLU A 163 -17.71 -10.97 15.37
CA GLU A 163 -16.75 -10.03 15.95
C GLU A 163 -16.59 -8.75 15.11
N ARG A 164 -17.16 -8.72 13.90
CA ARG A 164 -17.07 -7.63 12.92
C ARG A 164 -15.63 -7.34 12.51
N THR A 165 -14.82 -8.38 12.37
CA THR A 165 -13.40 -8.24 12.06
C THR A 165 -12.99 -8.90 10.76
N LEU A 166 -11.98 -8.31 10.12
CA LEU A 166 -11.19 -8.89 9.04
C LEU A 166 -9.75 -8.99 9.53
N THR A 167 -9.11 -10.15 9.38
CA THR A 167 -7.69 -10.32 9.69
C THR A 167 -6.91 -10.69 8.43
N PHE A 168 -5.92 -9.87 8.11
CA PHE A 168 -5.00 -10.06 7.01
C PHE A 168 -3.64 -10.50 7.57
N LEU A 169 -3.04 -11.53 6.98
CA LEU A 169 -1.71 -11.99 7.33
C LEU A 169 -0.71 -11.56 6.26
N ILE A 170 0.37 -10.93 6.69
CA ILE A 170 1.49 -10.53 5.83
C ILE A 170 2.38 -11.76 5.60
N THR A 171 2.76 -11.97 4.35
CA THR A 171 3.71 -13.01 3.93
C THR A 171 5.03 -12.36 3.53
N GLY A 172 6.11 -12.88 4.09
CA GLY A 172 7.44 -12.28 4.00
C GLY A 172 7.66 -11.19 5.03
N GLU A 173 8.83 -10.56 4.98
CA GLU A 173 9.17 -9.45 5.85
C GLU A 173 9.00 -8.14 5.07
N THR A 174 7.98 -7.36 5.47
CA THR A 174 7.79 -6.00 4.97
C THR A 174 8.84 -5.07 5.60
N GLN A 175 9.36 -4.14 4.80
CA GLN A 175 10.21 -3.05 5.27
C GLN A 175 9.49 -1.69 5.17
N ASN A 176 8.26 -1.67 4.65
CA ASN A 176 7.46 -0.46 4.61
C ASN A 176 7.01 -0.08 6.02
N GLU A 177 6.97 1.23 6.29
CA GLU A 177 6.38 1.78 7.52
C GLU A 177 4.86 1.99 7.40
N GLN A 178 4.26 1.60 6.26
CA GLN A 178 2.85 1.83 5.97
C GLN A 178 2.27 0.76 5.04
N ILE A 179 1.01 0.38 5.28
CA ILE A 179 0.15 -0.31 4.32
C ILE A 179 -1.05 0.56 3.93
N THR A 180 -1.42 0.50 2.64
CA THR A 180 -2.71 1.04 2.18
C THR A 180 -3.65 -0.11 1.82
N LEU A 181 -4.88 -0.07 2.32
CA LEU A 181 -5.96 -1.01 1.97
C LEU A 181 -7.14 -0.24 1.39
N ILE A 182 -7.79 -0.77 0.36
CA ILE A 182 -9.08 -0.28 -0.14
C ILE A 182 -10.10 -1.40 0.10
N LEU A 183 -10.97 -1.16 1.08
CA LEU A 183 -11.97 -2.10 1.56
C LEU A 183 -13.34 -1.74 0.97
N PRO A 184 -13.99 -2.62 0.20
CA PRO A 184 -15.36 -2.39 -0.26
C PRO A 184 -16.31 -2.17 0.91
N THR A 185 -17.16 -1.15 0.83
CA THR A 185 -18.11 -0.81 1.92
C THR A 185 -19.10 -1.95 2.19
N GLU A 186 -19.47 -2.71 1.17
CA GLU A 186 -20.29 -3.91 1.33
C GLU A 186 -19.59 -4.98 2.18
N LEU A 187 -18.27 -5.13 2.06
CA LEU A 187 -17.49 -6.10 2.83
C LEU A 187 -17.38 -5.70 4.31
N ILE A 188 -17.07 -4.43 4.56
CA ILE A 188 -16.91 -3.85 5.88
C ILE A 188 -17.36 -2.39 5.90
N GLU A 189 -18.31 -2.10 6.77
CA GLU A 189 -18.82 -0.75 6.97
C GLU A 189 -18.09 -0.05 8.11
N ASN A 190 -17.80 1.24 7.93
CA ASN A 190 -17.16 2.13 8.90
C ASN A 190 -16.02 1.46 9.71
N PRO A 191 -14.90 1.11 9.06
CA PRO A 191 -13.69 0.68 9.76
C PRO A 191 -13.34 1.70 10.86
N ASN A 192 -13.29 1.25 12.10
CA ASN A 192 -13.18 2.11 13.27
C ASN A 192 -12.03 1.76 14.20
N THR A 193 -11.52 0.52 14.15
CA THR A 193 -10.37 0.10 14.97
C THR A 193 -9.46 -0.81 14.15
N VAL A 194 -8.16 -0.60 14.28
CA VAL A 194 -7.11 -1.40 13.62
C VAL A 194 -6.11 -1.86 14.67
N TRP A 195 -5.66 -3.12 14.54
CA TRP A 195 -4.55 -3.68 15.30
C TRP A 195 -3.46 -4.19 14.35
N ILE A 196 -2.22 -3.88 14.68
CA ILE A 196 -1.02 -4.44 14.07
C ILE A 196 -0.35 -5.36 15.09
N ASP A 197 -0.24 -6.65 14.76
CA ASP A 197 0.30 -7.69 15.65
C ASP A 197 -0.30 -7.66 17.08
N GLY A 198 -1.60 -7.37 17.16
CA GLY A 198 -2.36 -7.28 18.42
C GLY A 198 -2.27 -5.96 19.17
N MET A 199 -1.47 -4.98 18.71
CA MET A 199 -1.42 -3.64 19.27
C MET A 199 -2.34 -2.70 18.47
N GLN A 200 -3.19 -1.95 19.17
CA GLN A 200 -4.07 -1.00 18.51
C GLN A 200 -3.26 0.16 17.91
N THR A 201 -3.58 0.53 16.67
CA THR A 201 -2.82 1.53 15.89
C THR A 201 -3.78 2.55 15.29
N ASP A 202 -3.40 3.82 15.34
CA ASP A 202 -4.12 4.90 14.66
C ASP A 202 -3.96 4.78 13.14
N PHE A 203 -4.96 5.21 12.39
CA PHE A 203 -4.97 5.12 10.94
C PHE A 203 -5.79 6.25 10.32
N ASP A 204 -5.44 6.62 9.09
CA ASP A 204 -6.19 7.60 8.31
C ASP A 204 -7.16 6.92 7.36
N THR A 205 -8.25 7.62 7.01
CA THR A 205 -9.26 7.11 6.07
C THR A 205 -9.60 8.11 4.98
N GLU A 206 -9.85 7.59 3.77
CA GLU A 206 -10.34 8.36 2.63
C GLU A 206 -11.48 7.59 1.95
N VAL A 207 -12.59 8.27 1.65
CA VAL A 207 -13.68 7.65 0.87
C VAL A 207 -13.30 7.62 -0.60
N THR A 208 -13.38 6.45 -1.22
CA THR A 208 -13.12 6.25 -2.66
C THR A 208 -14.38 5.79 -3.39
N LYS A 209 -14.33 5.76 -4.72
CA LYS A 209 -15.44 5.24 -5.55
C LYS A 209 -15.71 3.75 -5.32
N THR A 210 -14.73 3.00 -4.81
CA THR A 210 -14.77 1.54 -4.70
C THR A 210 -14.81 1.04 -3.26
N GLY A 211 -14.83 1.93 -2.27
CA GLY A 211 -14.82 1.59 -0.86
C GLY A 211 -14.06 2.60 -0.01
N THR A 212 -13.73 2.21 1.22
CA THR A 212 -12.95 3.01 2.16
C THR A 212 -11.47 2.68 2.00
N LYS A 213 -10.65 3.70 1.71
CA LYS A 213 -9.18 3.58 1.75
C LYS A 213 -8.71 3.81 3.18
N LEU A 214 -7.88 2.90 3.68
CA LEU A 214 -7.22 2.98 4.97
C LEU A 214 -5.73 3.13 4.74
N ILE A 215 -5.12 4.07 5.45
CA ILE A 215 -3.68 4.33 5.49
C ILE A 215 -3.24 3.97 6.91
N ILE A 216 -2.53 2.85 7.05
CA ILE A 216 -2.20 2.27 8.35
C ILE A 216 -0.68 2.25 8.51
N PRO A 217 -0.11 2.95 9.49
CA PRO A 217 1.28 2.80 9.88
C PRO A 217 1.56 1.37 10.37
N ILE A 218 2.68 0.79 9.95
CA ILE A 218 3.15 -0.53 10.39
C ILE A 218 4.64 -0.45 10.72
N GLU A 219 5.12 -1.35 11.58
CA GLU A 219 6.56 -1.50 11.79
C GLU A 219 7.14 -2.52 10.78
N PRO A 220 8.40 -2.34 10.36
CA PRO A 220 9.11 -3.38 9.59
C PRO A 220 9.02 -4.73 10.29
N GLY A 221 8.63 -5.76 9.54
CA GLY A 221 8.42 -7.11 10.06
C GLY A 221 7.03 -7.41 10.63
N ALA A 222 6.08 -6.47 10.54
CA ALA A 222 4.68 -6.70 10.90
C ALA A 222 4.10 -7.95 10.20
N LYS A 223 3.26 -8.72 10.91
CA LYS A 223 2.75 -10.01 10.42
C LYS A 223 1.24 -10.08 10.29
N GLU A 224 0.53 -9.31 11.10
CA GLU A 224 -0.93 -9.36 11.18
C GLU A 224 -1.52 -7.96 11.18
N ILE A 225 -2.60 -7.80 10.42
CA ILE A 225 -3.44 -6.60 10.41
C ILE A 225 -4.87 -7.05 10.69
N LYS A 226 -5.42 -6.71 11.86
CA LYS A 226 -6.83 -6.93 12.18
C LYS A 226 -7.58 -5.61 12.11
N ILE A 227 -8.74 -5.61 11.44
CA ILE A 227 -9.56 -4.43 11.20
C ILE A 227 -10.98 -4.71 11.68
N MET A 228 -11.52 -3.84 12.52
CA MET A 228 -12.90 -3.89 12.98
C MET A 228 -13.74 -2.77 12.35
N GLY A 229 -14.94 -3.13 11.90
CA GLY A 229 -15.92 -2.20 11.35
C GLY A 229 -17.17 -2.10 12.24
N SER A 230 -18.10 -1.22 11.85
CA SER A 230 -19.45 -1.25 12.41
C SER A 230 -20.20 -2.51 11.99
N HIS A 231 -19.85 -3.05 10.82
CA HIS A 231 -20.40 -4.27 10.26
C HIS A 231 -19.35 -4.94 9.37
N VAL A 232 -19.21 -6.27 9.44
CA VAL A 232 -18.50 -7.11 8.47
C VAL A 232 -19.50 -8.19 8.08
N ILE A 233 -19.73 -8.37 6.79
CA ILE A 233 -20.78 -9.23 6.18
C ILE A 233 -21.16 -10.42 7.10
N PRO A 234 -22.44 -10.62 7.52
CA PRO A 234 -23.56 -10.59 6.58
C PRO A 234 -24.85 -9.88 7.03
N GLU A 235 -25.53 -9.28 6.05
CA GLU A 235 -26.98 -9.27 6.03
C GLU A 235 -27.47 -10.36 5.07
N PHE A 236 -28.14 -11.39 5.61
CA PHE A 236 -28.80 -12.41 4.81
C PHE A 236 -29.64 -11.73 3.73
N GLY A 237 -29.34 -11.99 2.45
CA GLY A 237 -30.13 -11.46 1.35
C GLY A 237 -31.62 -11.71 1.58
N ILE A 238 -32.49 -10.81 1.09
CA ILE A 238 -33.94 -10.87 1.28
C ILE A 238 -34.49 -12.30 1.06
N LEU A 239 -33.96 -13.03 0.08
CA LEU A 239 -34.35 -14.41 -0.20
C LEU A 239 -34.02 -15.40 0.93
N THR A 240 -32.84 -15.31 1.55
CA THR A 240 -32.48 -16.17 2.67
C THR A 240 -33.32 -15.85 3.90
N MET A 241 -33.63 -14.57 4.14
CA MET A 241 -34.56 -14.15 5.18
C MET A 241 -36.00 -14.62 4.90
N ILE A 242 -36.45 -14.60 3.65
CA ILE A 242 -37.76 -15.14 3.25
C ILE A 242 -37.79 -16.66 3.43
N ILE A 243 -36.76 -17.39 2.99
CA ILE A 243 -36.68 -18.86 3.12
C ILE A 243 -36.66 -19.25 4.60
N LEU A 244 -35.83 -18.57 5.40
CA LEU A 244 -35.77 -18.78 6.85
C LEU A 244 -37.12 -18.45 7.49
N GLY A 245 -37.76 -17.34 7.12
CA GLY A 245 -39.07 -16.95 7.60
C GLY A 245 -40.16 -17.98 7.28
N ILE A 246 -40.22 -18.45 6.02
CA ILE A 246 -41.16 -19.50 5.59
C ILE A 246 -40.87 -20.82 6.32
N GLY A 247 -39.60 -21.18 6.48
CA GLY A 247 -39.18 -22.39 7.20
C GLY A 247 -39.61 -22.38 8.67
N VAL A 248 -39.37 -21.27 9.37
CA VAL A 248 -39.78 -21.09 10.77
C VAL A 248 -41.30 -21.09 10.91
N LEU A 249 -42.02 -20.36 10.05
CA LEU A 249 -43.49 -20.37 10.02
C LEU A 249 -44.05 -21.79 9.79
N SER A 250 -43.46 -22.53 8.85
CA SER A 250 -43.87 -23.91 8.55
C SER A 250 -43.62 -24.84 9.75
N ALA A 251 -42.45 -24.75 10.39
CA ALA A 251 -42.12 -25.55 11.56
C ALA A 251 -43.05 -25.26 12.75
N VAL A 252 -43.38 -23.99 12.99
CA VAL A 252 -44.34 -23.58 14.03
C VAL A 252 -45.75 -24.08 13.71
N MET A 253 -46.16 -24.03 12.44
CA MET A 253 -47.49 -24.49 12.02
C MET A 253 -47.64 -26.01 12.14
N VAL A 254 -46.60 -26.77 11.79
CA VAL A 254 -46.53 -28.23 11.98
C VAL A 254 -46.46 -28.60 13.47
N SER A 255 -45.72 -27.85 14.28
CA SER A 255 -45.67 -28.05 15.74
C SER A 255 -47.02 -27.80 16.41
N ARG A 256 -47.82 -26.86 15.90
CA ARG A 256 -49.16 -26.55 16.40
C ARG A 256 -50.26 -27.43 15.81
N SER A 257 -50.01 -28.17 14.73
CA SER A 257 -50.99 -29.10 14.19
C SER A 257 -51.04 -30.34 15.10
N LYS A 258 -52.14 -30.49 15.84
CA LYS A 258 -52.40 -31.71 16.61
C LYS A 258 -52.56 -32.86 15.61
N PHE A 259 -51.52 -33.69 15.47
CA PHE A 259 -51.67 -34.96 14.78
C PHE A 259 -52.76 -35.78 15.49
N PRO A 260 -53.79 -36.27 14.79
CA PRO A 260 -54.76 -37.17 15.39
C PRO A 260 -54.01 -38.43 15.85
N ARG A 261 -54.10 -38.73 17.15
CA ARG A 261 -53.62 -40.00 17.70
C ARG A 261 -54.54 -41.09 17.14
N PHE A 262 -53.99 -41.92 16.25
CA PHE A 262 -54.60 -43.19 15.85
C PHE A 262 -54.40 -44.23 16.95
#